data_AF-A0A6B0Z8C6-F1
#
_entry.id   AF-A0A6B0Z8C6-F1
#
_cell.length_a   1.000
_cell.length_b   1.000
_cell.length_c   1.000
_cell.angle_alpha   90.00
_cell.angle_beta   90.00
_cell.angle_gamma   90.00
#
_symmetry.space_group_name_H-M   'P 1'
#
loop_
_entity.id
_entity.type
_entity.pdbx_description
1 polymer ?
#
loop_
_entity_poly.entity_id
_entity_poly.type
_entity_poly.pdbx_seq_one_letter_code
_entity_poly.pdbx_strand_id
1 'polypeptide(L)'
;MNGENGDLSGENADFFEVILDSLSGLADVFTIVASGIAIYIFLTKRRAITSVFRLLLKYGYQITLSELRSKLDRIADLRVADETQKEQIINIMSEVLGQIRGNPRLRSWFEEELQSVERFVSEKQSHSEPEKRTIVAQLREKLRQLEMESIDSSSGEEQ
;
A
#
# COMPACT_ATOMS: atom_id res chain seq x y z
N MET A 1 -34.04 -65.05 -25.94
CA MET A 1 -33.59 -63.65 -25.73
C MET A 1 -32.13 -63.74 -25.30
N ASN A 2 -31.20 -64.04 -26.21
CA ASN A 2 -30.56 -63.13 -27.17
C ASN A 2 -30.28 -61.74 -26.59
N GLY A 3 -28.99 -61.50 -26.36
CA GLY A 3 -28.41 -60.25 -25.90
C GLY A 3 -26.91 -60.43 -25.75
N GLU A 4 -26.21 -60.64 -26.86
CA GLU A 4 -24.80 -60.30 -26.97
C GLU A 4 -24.66 -58.83 -26.55
N ASN A 5 -24.10 -58.58 -25.37
CA ASN A 5 -23.56 -57.28 -25.03
C ASN A 5 -22.05 -57.44 -25.08
N GLY A 6 -21.52 -57.22 -26.28
CA GLY A 6 -20.10 -57.24 -26.58
C GLY A 6 -19.34 -56.31 -25.65
N ASP A 7 -18.22 -56.84 -25.17
CA ASP A 7 -17.20 -56.17 -24.40
C ASP A 7 -16.52 -55.07 -25.24
N LEU A 8 -17.19 -53.94 -25.39
CA LEU A 8 -16.66 -52.72 -26.01
C LEU A 8 -16.24 -51.67 -24.97
N SER A 9 -16.31 -52.01 -23.68
CA SER A 9 -15.94 -51.11 -22.58
C SER A 9 -14.44 -51.13 -22.27
N GLY A 10 -13.75 -52.26 -22.50
CA GLY A 10 -12.30 -52.40 -22.25
C GLY A 10 -11.44 -51.62 -23.25
N GLU A 11 -11.73 -51.73 -24.56
CA GLU A 11 -10.91 -51.12 -25.61
C GLU A 11 -10.94 -49.57 -25.57
N ASN A 12 -12.09 -48.98 -25.21
CA ASN A 12 -12.20 -47.54 -25.03
C ASN A 12 -11.46 -47.07 -23.77
N ALA A 13 -11.52 -47.83 -22.66
CA ALA A 13 -10.84 -47.49 -21.41
C ALA A 13 -9.31 -47.47 -21.58
N ASP A 14 -8.75 -48.47 -22.27
CA ASP A 14 -7.31 -48.53 -22.56
C ASP A 14 -6.87 -47.36 -23.45
N PHE A 15 -7.68 -46.97 -24.44
CA PHE A 15 -7.40 -45.80 -25.29
C PHE A 15 -7.44 -44.48 -24.50
N PHE A 16 -8.38 -44.33 -23.57
CA PHE A 16 -8.44 -43.17 -22.68
C PHE A 16 -7.23 -43.12 -21.73
N GLU A 17 -6.78 -44.25 -21.19
CA GLU A 17 -5.58 -44.31 -20.34
C GLU A 17 -4.32 -43.89 -21.11
N VAL A 18 -4.11 -44.39 -22.34
CA VAL A 18 -2.96 -44.02 -23.17
C VAL A 18 -2.95 -42.51 -23.51
N ILE A 19 -4.12 -41.92 -23.76
CA ILE A 19 -4.24 -40.47 -23.97
C ILE A 19 -3.92 -39.71 -22.70
N LEU A 20 -4.44 -40.13 -21.55
CA LEU A 20 -4.20 -39.47 -20.27
C LEU A 20 -2.71 -39.53 -19.88
N ASP A 21 -2.05 -40.66 -20.11
CA ASP A 21 -0.61 -40.83 -19.86
C ASP A 21 0.26 -40.00 -20.81
N SER A 22 -0.15 -39.88 -22.08
CA SER A 22 0.53 -39.00 -23.03
C SER A 22 0.35 -37.52 -22.67
N LEU A 23 -0.84 -37.16 -22.18
CA LEU A 23 -1.17 -35.80 -21.77
C LEU A 23 -0.46 -35.40 -20.47
N SER A 24 -0.36 -36.32 -19.51
CA SER A 24 0.38 -36.11 -18.25
C SER A 24 1.88 -35.95 -18.52
N GLY A 25 2.47 -36.79 -19.36
CA GLY A 25 3.87 -36.66 -19.77
C GLY A 25 4.17 -35.33 -20.48
N LEU A 26 3.25 -34.84 -21.31
CA LEU A 26 3.37 -33.52 -21.93
C LEU A 26 3.24 -32.39 -20.88
N ALA A 27 2.27 -32.50 -19.97
CA ALA A 27 2.08 -31.52 -18.90
C ALA A 27 3.33 -31.39 -18.01
N ASP A 28 4.00 -32.49 -17.70
CA ASP A 28 5.23 -32.49 -16.92
C ASP A 28 6.39 -31.79 -17.66
N VAL A 29 6.55 -32.05 -18.96
CA VAL A 29 7.55 -31.36 -19.80
C VAL A 29 7.28 -29.86 -19.85
N PHE A 30 6.03 -29.46 -20.09
CA PHE A 30 5.64 -28.04 -20.06
C PHE A 30 5.87 -27.42 -18.68
N THR A 31 5.61 -28.15 -17.60
CA THR A 31 5.86 -27.67 -16.23
C THR A 31 7.34 -27.42 -15.99
N ILE A 32 8.22 -28.31 -16.45
CA ILE A 32 9.68 -28.15 -16.36
C ILE A 32 10.14 -26.93 -17.16
N VAL A 33 9.67 -26.80 -18.41
CA VAL A 33 10.02 -25.66 -19.28
C VAL A 33 9.52 -24.34 -18.69
N ALA A 34 8.26 -24.29 -18.24
CA ALA A 34 7.68 -23.11 -17.61
C ALA A 34 8.44 -22.73 -16.33
N SER A 35 8.79 -23.71 -15.50
CA SER A 35 9.62 -23.49 -14.30
C SER A 35 11.00 -22.94 -14.66
N GLY A 36 11.64 -23.48 -15.71
CA GLY A 36 12.91 -22.99 -16.23
C GLY A 36 12.82 -21.54 -16.73
N ILE A 37 11.77 -21.20 -17.48
CA ILE A 37 11.51 -19.82 -17.93
C ILE A 37 11.28 -18.89 -16.73
N ALA A 38 10.51 -19.32 -15.73
CA ALA A 38 10.24 -18.54 -14.53
C ALA A 38 11.53 -18.24 -13.75
N ILE A 39 12.38 -19.24 -13.52
CA ILE A 39 13.69 -19.07 -12.87
C ILE A 39 14.58 -18.13 -13.69
N TYR A 40 14.60 -18.30 -15.01
CA TYR A 40 15.37 -17.44 -15.91
C TYR A 40 14.91 -15.97 -15.83
N ILE A 41 13.61 -15.71 -15.90
CA ILE A 41 13.06 -14.36 -15.75
C ILE A 41 13.37 -13.80 -14.38
N PHE A 42 13.21 -14.59 -13.31
CA PHE A 42 13.49 -14.16 -11.95
C PHE A 42 14.95 -13.71 -11.80
N LEU A 43 15.91 -14.51 -12.28
CA LEU A 43 17.33 -14.18 -12.18
C LEU A 43 17.70 -12.97 -13.04
N THR A 44 17.18 -12.90 -14.27
CA THR A 44 17.59 -11.87 -15.26
C THR A 44 16.88 -10.54 -15.04
N LYS A 45 15.63 -10.56 -14.56
CA LYS A 45 14.77 -9.37 -14.37
C LYS A 45 14.56 -9.00 -12.91
N ARG A 46 15.22 -9.65 -11.93
CA ARG A 46 15.15 -9.28 -10.50
C ARG A 46 15.30 -7.78 -10.26
N ARG A 47 16.22 -7.12 -10.97
CA ARG A 47 16.46 -5.67 -10.83
C ARG A 47 15.25 -4.85 -11.25
N ALA A 48 14.62 -5.22 -12.37
CA ALA A 48 13.41 -4.55 -12.86
C ALA A 48 12.24 -4.75 -11.89
N ILE A 49 12.05 -5.98 -11.39
CA ILE A 49 11.01 -6.30 -10.41
C ILE A 49 11.22 -5.48 -9.13
N THR A 50 12.43 -5.48 -8.57
CA THR A 50 12.76 -4.69 -7.38
C THR A 50 12.59 -3.19 -7.63
N SER A 51 12.94 -2.69 -8.81
CA SER A 51 12.74 -1.28 -9.18
C SER A 51 11.26 -0.88 -9.19
N VAL A 52 10.40 -1.70 -9.81
CA VAL A 52 8.95 -1.46 -9.81
C VAL A 52 8.39 -1.47 -8.39
N PHE A 53 8.78 -2.43 -7.54
CA PHE A 53 8.35 -2.44 -6.14
C PHE A 53 8.81 -1.20 -5.37
N ARG A 54 10.06 -0.76 -5.58
CA ARG A 54 10.55 0.50 -4.97
C ARG A 54 9.74 1.70 -5.43
N LEU A 55 9.42 1.77 -6.72
CA LEU A 55 8.61 2.84 -7.30
C LEU A 55 7.19 2.83 -6.71
N LEU A 56 6.56 1.65 -6.58
CA LEU A 56 5.25 1.50 -5.96
C LEU A 56 5.26 1.93 -4.48
N LEU A 57 6.27 1.51 -3.71
CA LEU A 57 6.42 1.93 -2.32
C LEU A 57 6.63 3.44 -2.18
N LYS A 58 7.46 4.02 -3.07
CA LYS A 58 7.71 5.46 -3.09
C LYS A 58 6.45 6.24 -3.46
N TYR A 59 5.73 5.79 -4.47
CA TYR A 59 4.48 6.41 -4.90
C TYR A 59 3.40 6.30 -3.82
N GLY A 60 3.26 5.13 -3.17
CA GLY A 60 2.36 4.96 -2.03
C GLY A 60 2.68 5.92 -0.89
N TYR A 61 3.97 6.11 -0.58
CA TYR A 61 4.41 7.10 0.41
C TYR A 61 4.03 8.54 0.01
N GLN A 62 4.23 8.91 -1.27
CA GLN A 62 3.86 10.22 -1.79
C GLN A 62 2.34 10.47 -1.71
N ILE A 63 1.52 9.45 -1.98
CA ILE A 63 0.06 9.54 -1.80
C ILE A 63 -0.27 9.83 -0.33
N THR A 64 0.36 9.12 0.61
CA THR A 64 0.13 9.37 2.04
C THR A 64 0.48 10.80 2.44
N LEU A 65 1.60 11.34 1.96
CA LEU A 65 1.98 12.74 2.22
C LEU A 65 0.94 13.72 1.64
N SER A 66 0.49 13.49 0.41
CA SER A 66 -0.53 14.31 -0.24
C SER A 66 -1.86 14.27 0.50
N GLU A 67 -2.25 13.11 1.02
CA GLU A 67 -3.48 12.94 1.80
C GLU A 67 -3.40 13.69 3.13
N LEU A 68 -2.28 13.57 3.84
CA LEU A 68 -2.03 14.31 5.08
C LEU A 68 -2.08 15.82 4.83
N ARG A 69 -1.49 16.30 3.74
CA ARG A 69 -1.57 17.71 3.33
C ARG A 69 -3.00 18.18 3.16
N SER A 70 -3.80 17.43 2.42
CA SER A 70 -5.20 17.76 2.17
C SER A 70 -6.02 17.83 3.46
N LYS A 71 -5.77 16.92 4.43
CA LYS A 71 -6.40 16.95 5.75
C LYS A 71 -6.01 18.19 6.56
N LEU A 72 -4.72 18.56 6.55
CA LEU A 72 -4.26 19.79 7.22
C LEU A 72 -4.85 21.05 6.58
N ASP A 73 -5.01 21.06 5.26
CA ASP A 73 -5.67 22.15 4.55
C ASP A 73 -7.13 22.28 4.95
N ARG A 74 -7.84 21.15 5.03
CA ARG A 74 -9.21 21.10 5.53
C ARG A 74 -9.33 21.59 6.97
N ILE A 75 -8.40 21.23 7.86
CA ILE A 75 -8.41 21.72 9.25
C ILE A 75 -8.21 23.24 9.31
N ALA A 76 -7.36 23.79 8.42
CA ALA A 76 -7.10 25.23 8.38
C ALA A 76 -8.36 26.05 8.05
N ASP A 77 -9.23 25.51 7.20
CA ASP A 77 -10.47 26.17 6.75
C ASP A 77 -11.58 26.12 7.80
N LEU A 78 -11.53 25.18 8.73
CA LEU A 78 -12.51 25.03 9.82
C LEU A 78 -12.25 26.02 10.95
N ARG A 79 -13.30 26.42 11.68
CA ARG A 79 -13.20 27.34 12.82
C ARG A 79 -13.46 26.65 14.14
N VAL A 80 -12.57 26.88 15.11
CA VAL A 80 -12.72 26.34 16.49
C VAL A 80 -13.93 26.92 17.23
N ALA A 81 -14.37 28.13 16.86
CA ALA A 81 -15.49 28.81 17.50
C ALA A 81 -16.87 28.19 17.18
N ASP A 82 -16.97 27.39 16.11
CA ASP A 82 -18.19 26.65 15.77
C ASP A 82 -18.06 25.23 16.32
N GLU A 83 -18.92 24.84 17.25
CA GLU A 83 -18.83 23.53 17.93
C GLU A 83 -18.92 22.35 16.95
N THR A 84 -19.69 22.50 15.85
CA THR A 84 -19.79 21.46 14.81
C THR A 84 -18.47 21.31 14.06
N GLN A 85 -17.84 22.43 13.72
CA GLN A 85 -16.55 22.45 13.02
C GLN A 85 -15.42 22.03 13.95
N LYS A 86 -15.49 22.37 15.23
CA LYS A 86 -14.55 21.95 16.27
C LYS A 86 -14.52 20.43 16.40
N GLU A 87 -15.67 19.76 16.41
CA GLU A 87 -15.72 18.29 16.37
C GLU A 87 -15.08 17.73 15.10
N GLN A 88 -15.34 18.35 13.94
CA GLN A 88 -14.69 17.96 12.69
C GLN A 88 -13.17 18.12 12.74
N ILE A 89 -12.66 19.21 13.32
CA ILE A 89 -11.23 19.44 13.53
C ILE A 89 -10.63 18.31 14.36
N ILE A 90 -11.26 17.97 15.49
CA ILE A 90 -10.78 16.90 16.39
C ILE A 90 -10.74 15.57 15.65
N ASN A 91 -11.80 15.23 14.89
CA ASN A 91 -11.87 14.00 14.13
C ASN A 91 -10.76 13.89 13.07
N ILE A 92 -10.54 14.95 12.29
CA ILE A 92 -9.49 14.97 11.27
C ILE A 92 -8.10 14.92 11.93
N MET A 93 -7.88 15.66 13.02
CA MET A 93 -6.61 15.63 13.77
C MET A 93 -6.32 14.25 14.37
N SER A 94 -7.36 13.54 14.85
CA SER A 94 -7.24 12.19 15.39
C SER A 94 -6.92 11.17 14.29
N GLU A 95 -7.51 11.34 13.10
CA GLU A 95 -7.17 10.54 11.92
C GLU A 95 -5.72 10.78 11.48
N VAL A 96 -5.28 12.04 11.39
CA VAL A 96 -3.89 12.42 11.09
C VAL A 96 -2.93 11.80 12.11
N LEU A 97 -3.25 11.87 13.41
CA LEU A 97 -2.48 11.25 14.48
C LEU A 97 -2.36 9.73 14.29
N GLY A 98 -3.47 9.06 13.94
CA GLY A 98 -3.50 7.63 13.64
C GLY A 98 -2.64 7.25 12.43
N GLN A 99 -2.74 8.02 11.34
CA GLN A 99 -1.96 7.77 10.12
C GLN A 99 -0.45 7.95 10.35
N ILE A 100 -0.05 9.01 11.06
CA ILE A 100 1.36 9.25 11.38
C ILE A 100 1.90 8.14 12.31
N ARG A 101 1.14 7.75 13.35
CA ARG A 101 1.55 6.67 14.27
C ARG A 101 1.63 5.30 13.59
N GLY A 102 0.71 5.02 12.69
CA GLY A 102 0.64 3.75 11.96
C GLY A 102 1.75 3.58 10.91
N ASN A 103 2.44 4.67 10.53
CA ASN A 103 3.52 4.63 9.57
C ASN A 103 4.87 4.89 10.27
N PRO A 104 5.74 3.87 10.45
CA PRO A 104 7.03 4.02 11.13
C PRO A 104 7.93 5.11 10.52
N ARG A 105 7.84 5.28 9.20
CA ARG A 105 8.59 6.29 8.46
C ARG A 105 8.11 7.70 8.77
N LEU A 106 6.82 7.91 8.98
CA LEU A 106 6.31 9.22 9.38
C LEU A 106 6.53 9.48 10.87
N ARG A 107 6.30 8.47 11.71
CA ARG A 107 6.42 8.60 13.16
C ARG A 107 7.75 9.21 13.61
N SER A 108 8.87 8.81 13.01
CA SER A 108 10.20 9.35 13.36
C SER A 108 10.37 10.84 13.04
N TRP A 109 9.60 11.37 12.09
CA TRP A 109 9.70 12.76 11.65
C TRP A 109 8.83 13.73 12.45
N PHE A 110 7.77 13.21 13.08
CA PHE A 110 6.74 13.99 13.76
C PHE A 110 6.71 13.75 15.28
N GLU A 111 7.71 13.09 15.86
CA GLU A 111 7.67 12.63 17.25
C GLU A 111 7.40 13.77 18.25
N GLU A 112 7.95 14.96 18.01
CA GLU A 112 7.73 16.16 18.82
C GLU A 112 6.34 16.75 18.61
N GLU A 113 5.89 16.85 17.36
CA GLU A 113 4.60 17.43 16.99
C GLU A 113 3.42 16.56 17.43
N LEU A 114 3.58 15.23 17.43
CA LEU A 114 2.54 14.28 17.82
C LEU A 114 2.06 14.51 19.25
N GLN A 115 2.93 14.95 20.16
CA GLN A 115 2.53 15.28 21.53
C GLN A 115 1.61 16.51 21.59
N SER A 116 1.85 17.50 20.71
CA SER A 116 1.00 18.69 20.62
C SER A 116 -0.35 18.36 19.98
N VAL A 117 -0.37 17.52 18.95
CA VAL A 117 -1.60 17.01 18.34
C VAL A 117 -2.40 16.17 19.33
N GLU A 118 -1.75 15.29 20.09
CA GLU A 118 -2.43 14.42 21.07
C GLU A 118 -3.05 15.21 22.21
N ARG A 119 -2.35 16.23 22.73
CA ARG A 119 -2.91 17.16 23.71
C ARG A 119 -4.13 17.88 23.13
N PHE A 120 -4.00 18.41 21.92
CA PHE A 120 -5.10 19.07 21.22
C PHE A 120 -6.30 18.15 20.98
N VAL A 121 -6.11 16.85 20.70
CA VAL A 121 -7.23 15.92 20.50
C VAL A 121 -7.86 15.49 21.84
N SER A 122 -7.06 15.41 22.91
CA SER A 122 -7.50 14.89 24.22
C SER A 122 -8.23 15.93 25.07
N GLU A 123 -7.86 17.21 24.98
CA GLU A 123 -8.36 18.28 25.85
C GLU A 123 -9.59 19.01 25.28
N LYS A 124 -10.77 18.38 25.36
CA LYS A 124 -12.03 18.88 24.77
C LYS A 124 -12.48 20.30 25.19
N GLN A 125 -11.90 20.86 26.26
CA GLN A 125 -12.37 22.11 26.89
C GLN A 125 -11.55 23.36 26.54
N SER A 126 -10.37 23.27 25.92
CA SER A 126 -9.51 24.45 25.69
C SER A 126 -8.92 24.56 24.29
N HIS A 127 -9.69 24.23 23.25
CA HIS A 127 -9.21 24.48 21.88
C HIS A 127 -9.29 25.98 21.58
N SER A 128 -8.15 26.54 21.15
CA SER A 128 -8.09 27.91 20.66
C SER A 128 -7.69 27.96 19.19
N GLU A 129 -8.16 29.00 18.47
CA GLU A 129 -7.72 29.26 17.09
C GLU A 129 -6.19 29.42 16.97
N PRO A 130 -5.51 30.17 17.86
CA PRO A 130 -4.05 30.26 17.84
C PRO A 130 -3.36 28.90 17.93
N GLU A 131 -3.82 28.04 18.83
CA GLU A 131 -3.24 26.70 19.03
C GLU A 131 -3.44 25.81 17.80
N LYS A 132 -4.66 25.75 17.25
CA LYS A 132 -4.95 25.05 15.99
C LYS A 132 -3.99 25.51 14.88
N ARG A 133 -3.83 26.82 14.71
CA ARG A 133 -2.97 27.40 13.66
C ARG A 133 -1.50 27.03 13.85
N THR A 134 -1.00 27.06 15.07
CA THR A 134 0.37 26.66 15.38
C THR A 134 0.62 25.20 15.02
N ILE A 135 -0.27 24.30 15.46
CA ILE A 135 -0.15 22.86 15.17
C ILE A 135 -0.19 22.61 13.66
N VAL A 136 -1.16 23.17 12.95
CA VAL A 136 -1.27 23.02 11.50
C VAL A 136 -0.03 23.55 10.79
N ALA A 137 0.53 24.69 11.22
CA ALA A 137 1.74 25.25 10.62
C ALA A 137 2.97 24.34 10.84
N GLN A 138 3.16 23.82 12.05
CA GLN A 138 4.24 22.88 12.37
C GLN A 138 4.14 21.61 11.52
N LEU A 139 2.95 21.00 11.47
CA LEU A 139 2.71 19.79 10.69
C LEU A 139 2.94 20.03 9.19
N ARG A 140 2.48 21.16 8.64
CA ARG A 140 2.71 21.53 7.24
C ARG A 140 4.20 21.70 6.93
N GLU A 141 4.95 22.33 7.83
CA GLU A 141 6.39 22.53 7.60
C GLU A 141 7.17 21.22 7.64
N LYS A 142 6.86 20.34 8.60
CA LYS A 142 7.44 18.98 8.63
C LYS A 142 7.08 18.17 7.39
N LEU A 143 5.83 18.25 6.95
CA LEU A 143 5.40 17.60 5.71
C LEU A 143 6.17 18.15 4.50
N ARG A 144 6.39 19.46 4.41
CA ARG A 144 7.17 20.10 3.34
C ARG A 144 8.62 19.63 3.33
N GLN A 145 9.24 19.50 4.50
CA GLN A 145 10.61 18.98 4.63
C GLN A 145 10.71 17.54 4.14
N LEU A 146 9.73 16.69 4.52
CA LEU A 146 9.62 15.32 4.05
C LEU A 146 9.40 15.21 2.54
N GLU A 147 8.55 16.06 1.97
CA GLU A 147 8.33 16.14 0.52
C GLU A 147 9.64 16.47 -0.20
N MET A 148 10.42 17.45 0.29
CA MET A 148 11.72 17.82 -0.28
C MET A 148 12.73 16.67 -0.23
N GLU A 149 12.89 15.99 0.90
CA GLU A 149 13.79 14.84 1.03
C GLU A 149 13.35 13.67 0.12
N SER A 150 12.03 13.45 -0.01
CA SER A 150 11.48 12.42 -0.89
C SER A 150 11.77 12.71 -2.37
N ILE A 151 11.83 14.00 -2.75
CA ILE A 151 12.16 14.46 -4.10
C ILE A 151 13.66 14.30 -4.35
N ASP A 152 14.53 14.70 -3.41
CA ASP A 152 15.99 14.57 -3.54
C ASP A 152 16.42 13.11 -3.68
N SER A 153 15.78 12.20 -2.93
CA SER A 153 15.99 10.75 -3.10
C SER A 153 15.41 10.15 -4.39
N SER A 154 14.66 10.91 -5.20
CA SER A 154 14.24 10.52 -6.57
C SER A 154 15.19 11.02 -7.63
N SER A 155 15.83 12.16 -7.38
CA SER A 155 16.63 12.89 -8.36
C SER A 155 18.08 12.40 -8.39
N GLY A 156 18.48 11.53 -7.45
CA GLY A 156 19.80 10.91 -7.37
C GLY A 156 19.84 9.46 -7.88
N GLU A 157 19.64 9.26 -9.18
CA GLU A 157 20.15 8.08 -9.89
C GLU A 157 20.90 8.54 -11.15
N GLU A 158 22.05 9.20 -10.95
CA GLU A 158 23.24 9.04 -11.81
C GLU A 158 24.49 9.14 -10.90
N GLN A 159 24.94 7.96 -10.41
CA GLN A 159 26.35 7.58 -10.23
C GLN A 159 26.46 6.12 -9.79
#